data_AF-A0A9Q2S169-F1
#
_entry.id   AF-A0A9Q2S169-F1
#
_cell.length_a   1.000
_cell.length_b   1.000
_cell.length_c   1.000
_cell.angle_alpha   90.00
_cell.angle_beta   90.00
_cell.angle_gamma   90.00
#
_symmetry.space_group_name_H-M   'P 1'
#
loop_
_entity.id
_entity.type
_entity.pdbx_description
1 polymer ?
#
loop_
_entity_poly.entity_id
_entity_poly.type
_entity_poly.pdbx_seq_one_letter_code
_entity_poly.pdbx_strand_id
1 'polypeptide(L)'
;MSYTINVVRKNGTGILTFKSGSINISETCWWDQEVVIDAGSYTGYATRMANKTDGTDGGNREAIWLGLKVPYNGNGGTANGFFIHKGTSASWSDGCIVLPGAKVYQMWSEITPKESGNITVNISDESVERGRPLDWDCTQHMHSMWGGMPAFD
;
A
#
# COMPACT_ATOMS: atom_id res chain seq x y z
N MET A 1 16.51 16.03 5.85
CA MET A 1 15.68 15.53 6.95
C MET A 1 15.13 14.17 6.55
N SER A 2 15.09 13.20 7.47
CA SER A 2 14.57 11.87 7.22
C SER A 2 13.39 11.58 8.14
N TYR A 3 12.44 10.80 7.65
CA TYR A 3 11.22 10.45 8.37
C TYR A 3 11.09 8.93 8.47
N THR A 4 10.39 8.45 9.50
CA THR A 4 10.12 7.03 9.67
C THR A 4 8.63 6.81 9.85
N ILE A 5 8.10 5.86 9.08
CA ILE A 5 6.75 5.33 9.22
C ILE A 5 6.90 3.85 9.58
N ASN A 6 6.27 3.40 10.64
CA ASN A 6 6.26 1.98 10.98
C ASN A 6 4.84 1.43 10.83
N VAL A 7 4.73 0.24 10.25
CA VAL A 7 3.47 -0.45 10.03
C VAL A 7 3.59 -1.85 10.64
N VAL A 8 2.85 -2.07 11.72
CA VAL A 8 2.80 -3.37 12.41
C VAL A 8 1.52 -4.08 12.00
N ARG A 9 1.67 -5.26 11.40
CA ARG A 9 0.61 -5.88 10.63
C ARG A 9 -0.09 -7.06 11.29
N LYS A 10 -1.40 -7.14 11.09
CA LYS A 10 -2.30 -8.24 11.47
C LYS A 10 -3.11 -8.70 10.26
N ASN A 11 -4.14 -9.50 10.44
CA ASN A 11 -4.95 -9.98 9.32
C ASN A 11 -5.81 -8.85 8.72
N GLY A 12 -5.38 -8.28 7.59
CA GLY A 12 -6.08 -7.21 6.83
C GLY A 12 -6.16 -5.86 7.54
N THR A 13 -5.55 -5.75 8.72
CA THR A 13 -5.55 -4.57 9.58
C THR A 13 -4.23 -4.47 10.31
N GLY A 14 -3.83 -3.28 10.76
CA GLY A 14 -2.61 -3.09 11.52
C GLY A 14 -2.56 -1.74 12.20
N ILE A 15 -1.43 -1.42 12.82
CA ILE A 15 -1.17 -0.11 13.39
C ILE A 15 -0.07 0.57 12.60
N LEU A 16 -0.37 1.76 12.09
CA LEU A 16 0.61 2.65 11.48
C LEU A 16 1.00 3.72 12.49
N THR A 17 2.31 3.92 12.66
CA THR A 17 2.88 4.96 13.50
C THR A 17 3.75 5.92 12.70
N PHE A 18 3.62 7.20 12.99
CA PHE A 18 4.45 8.27 12.44
C PHE A 18 4.65 9.35 13.49
N LYS A 19 5.88 9.84 13.63
CA LYS A 19 6.21 10.92 14.54
C LYS A 19 7.20 11.89 13.90
N SER A 20 6.84 13.17 13.87
CA SER A 20 7.71 14.28 13.43
C SER A 20 7.21 15.57 14.06
N GLY A 21 8.12 16.36 14.63
CA GLY A 21 7.75 17.61 15.31
C GLY A 21 6.69 17.38 16.39
N SER A 22 5.55 18.07 16.26
CA SER A 22 4.37 17.94 17.14
C SER A 22 3.40 16.84 16.70
N ILE A 23 3.59 16.24 15.53
CA ILE A 23 2.72 15.19 15.00
C ILE A 23 3.13 13.86 15.61
N ASN A 24 2.15 13.18 16.21
CA ASN A 24 2.26 11.82 16.72
C ASN A 24 1.01 11.04 16.31
N ILE A 25 1.18 10.13 15.35
CA ILE A 25 0.11 9.30 14.79
C ILE A 25 0.38 7.87 15.24
N SER A 26 -0.66 7.24 15.78
CA SER A 26 -0.74 5.80 16.05
C SER A 26 -2.17 5.40 15.72
N GLU A 27 -2.39 4.92 14.50
CA GLU A 27 -3.72 4.76 13.94
C GLU A 27 -3.92 3.37 13.35
N THR A 28 -5.17 2.91 13.36
CA THR A 28 -5.53 1.69 12.64
C THR A 28 -5.37 1.92 11.14
N CYS A 29 -4.79 0.94 10.47
CA CYS A 29 -4.60 0.89 9.03
C CYS A 29 -5.13 -0.41 8.46
N TRP A 30 -5.42 -0.44 7.16
CA TRP A 30 -6.03 -1.59 6.50
C TRP A 30 -5.37 -1.89 5.15
N TRP A 31 -5.45 -3.14 4.70
CA TRP A 31 -5.02 -3.58 3.37
C TRP A 31 -5.77 -4.85 2.98
N ASP A 32 -5.69 -5.18 1.69
CA ASP A 32 -6.23 -6.40 1.12
C ASP A 32 -5.37 -7.60 1.54
N GLN A 33 -6.00 -8.62 2.12
CA GLN A 33 -5.32 -9.83 2.57
C GLN A 33 -4.81 -10.69 1.41
N GLU A 34 -5.35 -10.49 0.20
CA GLU A 34 -4.91 -11.19 -1.00
C GLU A 34 -3.67 -10.55 -1.64
N VAL A 35 -3.40 -9.28 -1.32
CA VAL A 35 -2.23 -8.54 -1.84
C VAL A 35 -1.53 -7.84 -0.68
N VAL A 36 -0.54 -8.52 -0.11
CA VAL A 36 0.16 -8.13 1.10
C VAL A 36 1.60 -7.78 0.76
N ILE A 37 2.00 -6.51 0.91
CA ILE A 37 3.41 -6.07 0.75
C ILE A 37 4.31 -6.95 1.65
N ASP A 38 5.55 -7.26 1.28
CA ASP A 38 6.36 -8.05 2.21
C ASP A 38 6.79 -7.24 3.44
N ALA A 39 7.17 -7.94 4.51
CA ALA A 39 7.81 -7.28 5.65
C ALA A 39 9.21 -6.84 5.23
N GLY A 40 9.64 -5.66 5.67
CA GLY A 40 10.90 -5.07 5.21
C GLY A 40 10.97 -3.57 5.46
N SER A 41 12.02 -2.96 4.90
CA SER A 41 12.24 -1.52 4.96
C SER A 41 12.26 -0.96 3.55
N TYR A 42 11.45 0.07 3.30
CA TYR A 42 11.23 0.64 1.98
C TYR A 42 11.52 2.14 1.98
N THR A 43 12.10 2.63 0.89
CA THR A 43 12.23 4.07 0.66
C THR A 43 10.88 4.63 0.22
N GLY A 44 10.33 5.53 1.02
CA GLY A 44 9.07 6.22 0.77
C GLY A 44 9.25 7.64 0.23
N TYR A 45 8.24 8.11 -0.50
CA TYR A 45 8.18 9.43 -1.11
C TYR A 45 6.82 10.08 -0.81
N ALA A 46 6.79 11.24 -0.16
CA ALA A 46 5.55 12.00 -0.02
C ALA A 46 5.18 12.62 -1.37
N THR A 47 4.04 12.20 -1.93
CA THR A 47 3.63 12.50 -3.31
C THR A 47 2.12 12.69 -3.44
N ARG A 48 1.63 12.88 -4.67
CA ARG A 48 0.21 12.83 -5.02
C ARG A 48 -0.05 11.74 -6.05
N MET A 49 -1.16 11.03 -5.89
CA MET A 49 -1.58 10.03 -6.87
C MET A 49 -2.07 10.71 -8.15
N ALA A 50 -1.48 10.36 -9.30
CA ALA A 50 -1.74 11.06 -10.57
C ALA A 50 -3.23 11.05 -11.00
N ASN A 51 -3.96 9.97 -10.72
CA ASN A 51 -5.30 9.73 -11.26
C ASN A 51 -6.43 9.81 -10.23
N LYS A 52 -6.16 10.31 -9.01
CA LYS A 52 -7.17 10.42 -7.95
C LYS A 52 -7.29 11.89 -7.55
N THR A 53 -8.39 12.55 -7.93
CA THR A 53 -8.60 14.01 -7.79
C THR A 53 -9.32 14.41 -6.49
N ASP A 54 -9.31 13.54 -5.50
CA ASP A 54 -10.05 13.71 -4.26
C ASP A 54 -9.13 14.06 -3.07
N GLY A 55 -8.10 14.87 -3.30
CA GLY A 55 -7.20 15.38 -2.27
C GLY A 55 -7.92 16.21 -1.21
N THR A 56 -7.33 16.26 -0.02
CA THR A 56 -7.94 16.97 1.14
C THR A 56 -8.00 18.46 0.90
N ASP A 57 -7.07 19.00 0.11
CA ASP A 57 -6.99 20.40 -0.27
C ASP A 57 -7.61 20.71 -1.65
N GLY A 58 -8.37 19.77 -2.23
CA GLY A 58 -9.00 19.92 -3.54
C GLY A 58 -8.09 19.59 -4.73
N GLY A 59 -6.83 19.19 -4.49
CA GLY A 59 -5.93 18.67 -5.52
C GLY A 59 -6.02 17.17 -5.71
N ASN A 60 -4.97 16.58 -6.26
CA ASN A 60 -4.83 15.13 -6.32
C ASN A 60 -4.57 14.53 -4.93
N ARG A 61 -5.08 13.32 -4.69
CA ARG A 61 -4.98 12.58 -3.43
C ARG A 61 -3.54 12.50 -2.95
N GLU A 62 -3.32 12.92 -1.71
CA GLU A 62 -2.04 12.84 -1.02
C GLU A 62 -1.72 11.38 -0.66
N ALA A 63 -0.46 10.99 -0.81
CA ALA A 63 -0.01 9.64 -0.52
C ALA A 63 1.48 9.59 -0.17
N ILE A 64 1.90 8.48 0.42
CA ILE A 64 3.31 8.08 0.51
C ILE A 64 3.54 6.93 -0.46
N TRP A 65 4.33 7.13 -1.50
CA TRP A 65 4.68 6.08 -2.45
C TRP A 65 5.83 5.24 -1.92
N LEU A 66 5.76 3.91 -2.01
CA LEU A 66 6.80 2.99 -1.51
C LEU A 66 7.92 2.71 -2.53
N GLY A 67 7.90 3.39 -3.68
CA GLY A 67 8.93 3.27 -4.70
C GLY A 67 8.73 2.10 -5.67
N LEU A 68 9.84 1.67 -6.28
CA LEU A 68 9.85 0.67 -7.33
C LEU A 68 10.17 -0.72 -6.78
N LYS A 69 9.67 -1.75 -7.47
CA LYS A 69 9.94 -3.17 -7.22
C LYS A 69 9.66 -3.60 -5.78
N VAL A 70 8.60 -3.06 -5.19
CA VAL A 70 8.17 -3.43 -3.84
C VAL A 70 7.63 -4.87 -3.89
N PRO A 71 8.24 -5.81 -3.15
CA PRO A 71 7.82 -7.21 -3.14
C PRO A 71 6.52 -7.39 -2.36
N TYR A 72 5.72 -8.37 -2.77
CA TYR A 72 4.43 -8.69 -2.15
C TYR A 72 4.14 -10.20 -2.20
N ASN A 73 3.25 -10.66 -1.31
CA ASN A 73 2.79 -12.04 -1.15
C ASN A 73 3.88 -13.10 -0.92
N GLY A 74 5.14 -12.70 -0.70
CA GLY A 74 6.27 -13.62 -0.50
C GLY A 74 6.56 -14.55 -1.67
N ASN A 75 6.04 -14.29 -2.87
CA ASN A 75 6.17 -15.17 -4.05
C ASN A 75 7.19 -14.66 -5.08
N GLY A 76 7.96 -13.62 -4.76
CA GLY A 76 8.91 -12.98 -5.68
C GLY A 76 8.28 -11.99 -6.66
N GLY A 77 6.96 -11.81 -6.63
CA GLY A 77 6.25 -10.76 -7.35
C GLY A 77 6.64 -9.38 -6.80
N THR A 78 6.71 -8.38 -7.69
CA THR A 78 6.96 -6.99 -7.30
C THR A 78 6.02 -6.04 -8.02
N ALA A 79 5.70 -4.91 -7.40
CA ALA A 79 4.91 -3.85 -8.01
C ALA A 79 5.50 -2.47 -7.71
N ASN A 80 5.12 -1.49 -8.53
CA ASN A 80 5.49 -0.08 -8.38
C ASN A 80 4.30 0.77 -7.87
N GLY A 81 3.15 0.13 -7.65
CA GLY A 81 1.87 0.79 -7.40
C GLY A 81 1.46 0.86 -5.93
N PHE A 82 2.36 0.56 -4.98
CA PHE A 82 2.01 0.55 -3.56
C PHE A 82 2.20 1.92 -2.92
N PHE A 83 1.16 2.34 -2.22
CA PHE A 83 1.11 3.61 -1.50
C PHE A 83 0.60 3.41 -0.07
N ILE A 84 0.90 4.37 0.80
CA ILE A 84 0.07 4.68 1.96
C ILE A 84 -0.84 5.84 1.56
N HIS A 85 -2.15 5.62 1.51
CA HIS A 85 -3.09 6.66 1.10
C HIS A 85 -4.40 6.61 1.89
N LYS A 86 -5.29 7.56 1.62
CA LYS A 86 -6.57 7.63 2.34
C LYS A 86 -7.50 6.46 1.98
N GLY A 87 -8.19 5.93 2.99
CA GLY A 87 -9.25 4.94 2.84
C GLY A 87 -9.91 4.65 4.19
N THR A 88 -11.04 3.96 4.17
CA THR A 88 -11.84 3.69 5.39
C THR A 88 -11.85 2.22 5.80
N SER A 89 -11.36 1.33 4.94
CA SER A 89 -11.39 -0.13 5.12
C SER A 89 -10.47 -0.83 4.12
N ALA A 90 -10.21 -2.12 4.32
CA ALA A 90 -9.39 -2.96 3.43
C ALA A 90 -9.85 -2.93 1.95
N SER A 91 -11.16 -2.78 1.71
CA SER A 91 -11.75 -2.69 0.35
C SER A 91 -11.33 -1.45 -0.45
N TRP A 92 -10.63 -0.50 0.16
CA TRP A 92 -10.09 0.70 -0.50
C TRP A 92 -8.61 0.56 -0.89
N SER A 93 -7.99 -0.56 -0.56
CA SER A 93 -6.55 -0.68 -0.62
C SER A 93 -6.02 -1.15 -1.95
N ASP A 94 -6.66 -2.11 -2.62
CA ASP A 94 -6.10 -2.82 -3.77
C ASP A 94 -4.62 -3.25 -3.52
N GLY A 95 -4.34 -3.69 -2.29
CA GLY A 95 -2.99 -4.05 -1.81
C GLY A 95 -2.13 -2.91 -1.25
N CYS A 96 -2.58 -1.66 -1.31
CA CYS A 96 -1.96 -0.53 -0.61
C CYS A 96 -2.20 -0.59 0.91
N ILE A 97 -1.58 0.33 1.66
CA ILE A 97 -1.91 0.54 3.06
C ILE A 97 -2.83 1.76 3.14
N VAL A 98 -4.01 1.60 3.73
CA VAL A 98 -4.97 2.69 3.84
C VAL A 98 -5.21 3.13 5.28
N LEU A 99 -5.45 4.43 5.44
CA LEU A 99 -5.63 5.13 6.72
C LEU A 99 -6.73 6.19 6.60
N PRO A 100 -7.29 6.71 7.70
CA PRO A 100 -8.17 7.87 7.65
C PRO A 100 -7.49 9.06 6.94
N GLY A 101 -8.21 9.70 6.01
CA GLY A 101 -7.61 10.72 5.14
C GLY A 101 -6.97 11.90 5.87
N ALA A 102 -7.55 12.33 6.99
CA ALA A 102 -6.96 13.38 7.82
C ALA A 102 -5.55 13.01 8.34
N LYS A 103 -5.29 11.74 8.64
CA LYS A 103 -3.98 11.27 9.12
C LYS A 103 -2.96 11.22 7.98
N VAL A 104 -3.39 10.78 6.80
CA VAL A 104 -2.55 10.82 5.59
C VAL A 104 -2.15 12.25 5.27
N TYR A 105 -3.11 13.17 5.29
CA TYR A 105 -2.85 14.59 5.05
C TYR A 105 -1.88 15.17 6.10
N GLN A 106 -2.06 14.87 7.39
CA GLN A 106 -1.14 15.30 8.45
C GLN A 106 0.30 14.83 8.20
N MET A 107 0.51 13.54 7.90
CA MET A 107 1.85 13.03 7.55
C MET A 107 2.40 13.71 6.30
N TRP A 108 1.60 13.75 5.24
CA TRP A 108 2.00 14.30 3.96
C TRP A 108 2.42 15.76 4.11
N SER A 109 1.64 16.61 4.78
CA SER A 109 1.94 18.03 4.97
C SER A 109 3.27 18.25 5.69
N GLU A 110 3.56 17.48 6.73
CA GLU A 110 4.77 17.56 7.53
C GLU A 110 6.04 17.16 6.77
N ILE A 111 5.96 16.13 5.92
CA ILE A 111 7.14 15.57 5.27
C ILE A 111 7.70 16.53 4.22
N THR A 112 8.92 17.03 4.43
CA THR A 112 9.62 17.90 3.49
C THR A 112 11.07 17.46 3.25
N PRO A 113 11.60 17.60 2.03
CA PRO A 113 10.91 17.95 0.78
C PRO A 113 9.93 16.86 0.31
N LYS A 114 9.00 17.24 -0.58
CA LYS A 114 8.11 16.32 -1.31
C LYS A 114 8.88 15.65 -2.46
N GLU A 115 8.32 14.56 -3.00
CA GLU A 115 8.88 13.82 -4.16
C GLU A 115 10.34 13.37 -3.96
N SER A 116 10.77 13.22 -2.71
CA SER A 116 12.13 12.85 -2.35
C SER A 116 12.11 11.56 -1.55
N GLY A 117 13.13 10.71 -1.74
CA GLY A 117 13.28 9.44 -1.02
C GLY A 117 13.79 9.67 0.41
N ASN A 118 13.03 10.43 1.20
CA ASN A 118 13.41 10.87 2.55
C ASN A 118 12.61 10.16 3.64
N ILE A 119 11.81 9.16 3.30
CA ILE A 119 11.01 8.39 4.26
C ILE A 119 11.53 6.96 4.29
N THR A 120 11.66 6.40 5.48
CA THR A 120 11.85 4.95 5.68
C THR A 120 10.54 4.37 6.17
N VAL A 121 9.92 3.51 5.37
CA VAL A 121 8.70 2.77 5.73
C VAL A 121 9.10 1.38 6.19
N ASN A 122 9.00 1.11 7.48
CA ASN A 122 9.25 -0.20 8.06
C ASN A 122 7.94 -0.96 8.19
N ILE A 123 7.87 -2.13 7.57
CA ILE A 123 6.72 -3.03 7.64
C ILE A 123 7.14 -4.28 8.41
N SER A 124 6.40 -4.61 9.46
CA SER A 124 6.60 -5.82 10.26
C SER A 124 5.29 -6.55 10.50
N ASP A 125 5.39 -7.85 10.76
CA ASP A 125 4.24 -8.73 10.99
C ASP A 125 4.11 -9.02 12.50
N GLU A 126 2.91 -8.82 13.06
CA GLU A 126 2.54 -9.27 14.41
C GLU A 126 1.78 -10.60 14.33
N SER A 127 0.79 -10.70 13.45
CA SER A 127 -0.09 -11.88 13.32
C SER A 127 -0.57 -12.14 11.89
N VAL A 128 0.18 -11.69 10.88
CA VAL A 128 -0.22 -11.82 9.48
C VAL A 128 -0.24 -13.29 9.05
N GLU A 129 -1.43 -13.80 8.78
CA GLU A 129 -1.65 -14.98 7.97
C GLU A 129 -1.54 -14.53 6.51
N ARG A 130 -0.37 -14.81 5.91
CA ARG A 130 -0.23 -14.66 4.47
C ARG A 130 -1.19 -15.66 3.84
N GLY A 131 -2.11 -15.19 3.00
CA GLY A 131 -2.89 -16.08 2.15
C GLY A 131 -1.94 -17.11 1.55
N ARG A 132 -2.35 -18.39 1.52
CA ARG A 132 -1.57 -19.44 0.84
C ARG A 132 -1.07 -18.87 -0.49
N PRO A 133 0.15 -19.25 -0.94
CA PRO A 133 0.48 -19.03 -2.34
C PRO A 133 -0.73 -19.50 -3.12
N LEU A 134 -1.36 -18.59 -3.87
CA LEU A 134 -2.40 -18.99 -4.79
C LEU A 134 -1.67 -19.97 -5.72
N ASP A 135 -1.92 -21.27 -5.54
CA ASP A 135 -1.74 -22.31 -6.56
C ASP A 135 -2.73 -22.04 -7.71
N TRP A 136 -2.84 -20.78 -8.13
CA TRP A 136 -3.50 -20.41 -9.35
C TRP A 136 -2.52 -20.73 -10.47
N ASP A 137 -2.41 -22.02 -10.73
CA ASP A 137 -2.02 -22.52 -12.02
C ASP A 137 -3.03 -21.97 -13.04
N CYS A 138 -2.66 -20.90 -13.73
CA CYS A 138 -3.41 -20.33 -14.84
C CYS A 138 -3.72 -21.36 -15.95
N THR A 139 -3.13 -22.56 -15.92
CA THR A 139 -3.43 -23.61 -16.91
C THR A 139 -4.68 -24.45 -16.60
N GLN A 140 -5.23 -24.42 -15.37
CA GLN A 140 -6.42 -25.24 -15.04
C GLN A 140 -7.78 -24.52 -15.13
N HIS A 141 -7.80 -23.19 -15.24
CA HIS A 141 -9.07 -22.43 -15.31
C HIS A 141 -9.34 -21.67 -16.60
N MET A 142 -8.56 -21.92 -17.66
CA MET A 142 -8.92 -21.48 -19.02
C MET A 142 -10.06 -22.30 -19.64
N HIS A 143 -10.53 -23.38 -19.01
CA HIS A 143 -11.50 -24.31 -19.62
C HIS A 143 -12.97 -24.11 -19.25
N SER A 144 -13.38 -23.09 -18.48
CA SER A 144 -14.81 -22.98 -18.12
C SER A 144 -15.49 -21.61 -18.18
N MET A 145 -14.80 -20.50 -18.51
CA MET A 145 -15.49 -19.19 -18.55
C MET A 145 -15.19 -18.29 -19.76
N TRP A 146 -14.56 -18.80 -20.81
CA TRP A 146 -14.56 -18.13 -22.11
C TRP A 146 -15.32 -19.00 -23.10
N GLY A 147 -16.54 -18.57 -23.41
CA GLY A 147 -17.27 -19.06 -24.57
C GLY A 147 -16.35 -19.04 -25.78
N GLY A 148 -16.36 -20.15 -26.53
CA GLY A 148 -15.46 -20.38 -27.64
C GLY A 148 -15.38 -19.16 -28.56
N MET A 149 -14.15 -18.76 -28.86
CA MET A 149 -13.85 -17.93 -30.02
C MET A 149 -12.99 -18.75 -30.98
N PRO A 150 -13.26 -18.61 -32.29
CA PRO A 150 -12.87 -19.60 -33.28
C PRO A 150 -11.36 -19.57 -33.54
N ALA A 151 -10.83 -20.76 -33.84
CA ALA A 151 -9.51 -20.91 -34.42
C ALA A 151 -9.49 -20.19 -35.77
N PHE A 152 -8.48 -19.34 -35.97
CA PHE A 152 -8.04 -18.94 -37.30
C PHE A 152 -6.79 -19.76 -37.61
N ASP A 153 -6.83 -20.44 -38.76
CA ASP A 153 -5.73 -21.19 -39.37
C ASP A 153 -4.42 -20.39 -39.46
#